data_AF-R8BX37-F1
#
_entry.id   AF-R8BX37-F1
#
_cell.length_a   1.000
_cell.length_b   1.000
_cell.length_c   1.000
_cell.angle_alpha   90.00
_cell.angle_beta   90.00
_cell.angle_gamma   90.00
#
_symmetry.space_group_name_H-M   'P 1'
#
loop_
_entity.id
_entity.type
_entity.pdbx_description
1 polymer ?
#
loop_
_entity_poly.entity_id
_entity_poly.type
_entity_poly.pdbx_seq_one_letter_code
_entity_poly.pdbx_strand_id
1 'polypeptide(L)'
;MQIGETDLTIRGISFDEYHKAISIDRLGEIYPLLNPDHFFAEKDDKGLVLVETFGMYGAPSELYIHPKQDIAVPVTRLADYPILVAGFTTLRDGTDPKMLAYHQYKPMDDGYKVKLCCIMLTNTPKEIMDAHKVHMAIEIWQGAKIAAAAL
;
A
#
# COMPACT_ATOMS: atom_id res chain seq x y z
N MET A 1 -9.77 7.99 -14.88
CA MET A 1 -9.30 7.53 -13.57
C MET A 1 -8.83 8.74 -12.78
N GLN A 2 -9.03 8.73 -11.46
CA GLN A 2 -8.29 9.59 -10.54
C GLN A 2 -7.03 8.86 -10.07
N ILE A 3 -5.97 9.61 -9.81
CA ILE A 3 -4.69 9.07 -9.33
C ILE A 3 -4.36 9.82 -8.05
N GLY A 4 -4.23 9.09 -6.95
CA GLY A 4 -3.69 9.61 -5.70
C GLY A 4 -2.26 9.15 -5.54
N GLU A 5 -1.36 10.13 -5.45
CA GLU A 5 0.07 9.88 -5.32
C GLU A 5 0.54 10.31 -3.93
N THR A 6 1.47 9.55 -3.37
CA THR A 6 2.12 9.85 -2.10
C THR A 6 3.60 9.53 -2.23
N ASP A 7 4.42 10.54 -1.96
CA ASP A 7 5.86 10.49 -2.10
C ASP A 7 6.50 10.58 -0.72
N LEU A 8 7.35 9.61 -0.38
CA LEU A 8 8.13 9.65 0.85
C LEU A 8 9.61 9.43 0.56
N THR A 9 10.44 10.07 1.38
CA THR A 9 11.87 9.75 1.52
C THR A 9 12.10 9.31 2.95
N ILE A 10 12.44 8.04 3.13
CA ILE A 10 12.77 7.44 4.43
C ILE A 10 14.29 7.37 4.54
N ARG A 11 14.81 7.78 5.71
CA ARG A 11 16.24 7.75 6.04
C ARG A 11 16.47 7.01 7.34
N GLY A 12 17.67 6.46 7.50
CA GLY A 12 18.09 5.72 8.70
C GLY A 12 17.63 4.27 8.75
N ILE A 13 16.83 3.82 7.77
CA ILE A 13 16.41 2.43 7.57
C ILE A 13 16.50 2.12 6.08
N SER A 14 17.23 1.08 5.72
CA SER A 14 17.35 0.58 4.35
C SER A 14 16.04 -0.04 3.85
N PHE A 15 15.90 -0.15 2.52
CA PHE A 15 14.74 -0.82 1.93
C PHE A 15 14.62 -2.29 2.39
N ASP A 16 15.74 -3.00 2.53
CA ASP A 16 15.74 -4.42 2.90
C ASP A 16 15.29 -4.62 4.36
N GLU A 17 15.74 -3.75 5.28
CA GLU A 17 15.28 -3.74 6.67
C GLU A 17 13.78 -3.45 6.75
N TYR A 18 13.30 -2.45 6.00
CA TYR A 18 11.88 -2.15 5.90
C TYR A 18 11.09 -3.35 5.38
N HIS A 19 11.47 -3.90 4.23
CA HIS A 19 10.76 -5.01 3.59
C HIS A 19 10.76 -6.29 4.45
N LYS A 20 11.85 -6.56 5.17
CA LYS A 20 11.92 -7.66 6.14
C LYS A 20 10.97 -7.42 7.31
N ALA A 21 10.89 -6.19 7.82
CA ALA A 21 10.03 -5.86 8.94
C ALA A 21 8.54 -5.93 8.59
N ILE A 22 8.17 -5.51 7.37
CA ILE A 22 6.78 -5.48 6.90
C ILE A 22 6.43 -6.63 5.94
N SER A 23 7.09 -7.79 6.08
CA SER A 23 6.87 -8.90 5.16
C SER A 23 5.43 -9.42 5.22
N ILE A 24 4.95 -9.97 4.09
CA ILE A 24 3.58 -10.49 3.97
C ILE A 24 3.26 -11.54 5.04
N ASP A 25 4.25 -12.34 5.43
CA ASP A 25 4.09 -13.42 6.41
C ASP A 25 3.92 -12.88 7.84
N ARG A 26 4.21 -11.59 8.09
CA ARG A 26 4.01 -10.92 9.38
C ARG A 26 2.73 -10.09 9.44
N LEU A 27 2.02 -9.90 8.33
CA LEU A 27 0.90 -8.95 8.27
C LEU A 27 -0.21 -9.27 9.28
N GLY A 28 -0.48 -10.55 9.58
CA GLY A 28 -1.45 -10.90 10.62
C GLY A 28 -1.12 -10.36 12.01
N GLU A 29 0.16 -10.10 12.29
CA GLU A 29 0.62 -9.54 13.57
C GLU A 29 0.74 -8.02 13.54
N ILE A 30 1.24 -7.47 12.43
CA ILE A 30 1.66 -6.06 12.36
C ILE A 30 0.66 -5.15 11.67
N TYR A 31 -0.31 -5.68 10.92
CA TYR A 31 -1.16 -4.87 10.05
C TYR A 31 -1.95 -3.79 10.82
N PRO A 32 -2.60 -4.07 11.97
CA PRO A 32 -3.24 -3.03 12.79
C PRO A 32 -2.28 -1.97 13.36
N LEU A 33 -0.97 -2.26 13.40
CA LEU A 33 0.05 -1.31 13.87
C LEU A 33 0.51 -0.35 12.78
N LEU A 34 0.29 -0.70 11.50
CA LEU A 34 0.71 0.11 10.35
C LEU A 34 -0.20 1.32 10.15
N ASN A 35 -1.49 1.20 10.45
CA ASN A 35 -2.45 2.27 10.27
C ASN A 35 -3.66 2.07 11.19
N PRO A 36 -4.20 3.12 11.86
CA PRO A 36 -5.47 3.03 12.58
C PRO A 36 -6.66 2.54 11.75
N ASP A 37 -6.59 2.64 10.42
CA ASP A 37 -7.60 2.11 9.50
C ASP A 37 -7.57 0.58 9.37
N HIS A 38 -6.54 -0.10 9.87
CA HIS A 38 -6.32 -1.53 9.68
C HIS A 38 -6.86 -2.36 10.83
N PHE A 39 -7.64 -3.40 10.49
CA PHE A 39 -8.23 -4.30 11.48
C PHE A 39 -7.64 -5.71 11.40
N PHE A 40 -7.44 -6.23 10.19
CA PHE A 40 -7.06 -7.62 9.98
C PHE A 40 -6.35 -7.80 8.65
N ALA A 41 -5.34 -8.66 8.61
CA ALA A 41 -4.72 -9.14 7.38
C ALA A 41 -4.35 -10.61 7.51
N GLU A 42 -4.66 -11.42 6.51
CA GLU A 42 -4.22 -12.81 6.43
C GLU A 42 -3.91 -13.18 4.99
N LYS A 43 -2.81 -13.90 4.81
CA LYS A 43 -2.45 -14.49 3.53
C LYS A 43 -3.14 -15.84 3.40
N ASP A 44 -3.83 -16.05 2.29
CA ASP A 44 -4.41 -17.34 1.92
C ASP A 44 -3.82 -17.85 0.59
N ASP A 45 -4.33 -18.98 0.09
CA ASP A 45 -3.87 -19.57 -1.18
C ASP A 45 -4.16 -18.70 -2.41
N LYS A 46 -5.03 -17.69 -2.30
CA LYS A 46 -5.50 -16.84 -3.40
C LYS A 46 -4.88 -15.45 -3.38
N GLY A 47 -4.30 -15.02 -2.25
CA GLY A 47 -3.65 -13.73 -2.12
C GLY A 47 -3.60 -13.25 -0.68
N LEU A 48 -3.93 -11.97 -0.50
CA LEU A 48 -3.95 -11.32 0.80
C LEU A 48 -5.35 -10.78 1.07
N VAL A 49 -5.97 -11.26 2.14
CA VAL A 49 -7.25 -10.78 2.64
C VAL A 49 -7.00 -9.71 3.68
N LEU A 50 -7.66 -8.57 3.53
CA LEU A 50 -7.54 -7.42 4.42
C LEU A 50 -8.92 -6.98 4.89
N VAL A 51 -8.97 -6.41 6.10
CA VAL A 51 -10.12 -5.64 6.57
C VAL A 51 -9.62 -4.27 7.00
N GLU A 52 -10.10 -3.24 6.31
CA GLU A 52 -9.70 -1.85 6.54
C GLU A 52 -10.80 -0.84 6.24
N THR A 53 -10.70 0.34 6.82
CA THR A 53 -11.50 1.51 6.42
C THR A 53 -10.83 2.23 5.25
N PHE A 54 -11.65 2.72 4.31
CA PHE A 54 -11.17 3.53 3.19
C PHE A 54 -11.51 5.01 3.40
N GLY A 55 -10.60 5.71 4.07
CA GLY A 55 -10.74 7.12 4.37
C GLY A 55 -11.87 7.41 5.36
N MET A 56 -12.65 8.46 5.09
CA MET A 56 -13.60 9.05 6.05
C MET A 56 -14.96 8.30 6.12
N TYR A 57 -15.17 7.27 5.31
CA TYR A 57 -16.51 6.73 5.06
C TYR A 57 -16.64 5.25 5.41
N GLY A 58 -17.71 4.94 6.16
CA GLY A 58 -18.32 3.62 6.21
C GLY A 58 -17.76 2.66 7.26
N ALA A 59 -18.33 1.46 7.25
CA ALA A 59 -17.83 0.30 8.00
C ALA A 59 -16.58 -0.27 7.30
N PRO A 60 -15.75 -1.04 8.02
CA PRO A 60 -14.60 -1.72 7.42
C PRO A 60 -15.02 -2.58 6.22
N SER A 61 -14.21 -2.55 5.17
CA SER A 61 -14.40 -3.35 3.96
C SER A 61 -13.44 -4.54 3.97
N GLU A 62 -13.95 -5.71 3.58
CA GLU A 62 -13.12 -6.90 3.36
C GLU A 62 -12.65 -6.92 1.91
N LEU A 63 -11.33 -6.84 1.72
CA LEU A 63 -10.66 -6.73 0.43
C LEU A 63 -9.74 -7.92 0.19
N TYR A 64 -9.69 -8.38 -1.05
CA TYR A 64 -8.69 -9.32 -1.54
C TYR A 64 -7.71 -8.56 -2.43
N ILE A 65 -6.43 -8.56 -2.09
CA ILE A 65 -5.35 -8.02 -2.92
C ILE A 65 -4.83 -9.12 -3.84
N HIS A 66 -4.73 -8.77 -5.12
CA HIS A 66 -4.18 -9.60 -6.19
C HIS A 66 -2.90 -8.95 -6.73
N PRO A 67 -1.70 -9.39 -6.29
CA PRO A 67 -0.44 -8.89 -6.82
C PRO A 67 -0.34 -9.17 -8.33
N LYS A 68 -0.01 -8.14 -9.10
CA LYS A 68 0.13 -8.22 -10.56
C LYS A 68 1.07 -7.13 -11.06
N GLN A 69 2.32 -7.51 -11.36
CA GLN A 69 3.36 -6.56 -11.77
C GLN A 69 3.17 -5.98 -13.19
N ASP A 70 2.50 -6.71 -14.08
CA ASP A 70 2.28 -6.35 -15.48
C ASP A 70 0.95 -5.60 -15.71
N ILE A 71 0.38 -5.01 -14.66
CA ILE A 71 -0.87 -4.25 -14.76
C ILE A 71 -0.67 -2.94 -15.55
N ALA A 72 -1.56 -2.70 -16.51
CA ALA A 72 -1.59 -1.46 -17.26
C ALA A 72 -2.20 -0.34 -16.40
N VAL A 73 -1.42 0.70 -16.12
CA VAL A 73 -1.82 1.86 -15.33
C VAL A 73 -1.52 3.17 -16.06
N PRO A 74 -2.28 4.25 -15.82
CA PRO A 74 -2.01 5.57 -16.37
C PRO A 74 -0.87 6.31 -15.64
N VAL A 75 0.10 5.57 -15.08
CA VAL A 75 1.24 6.10 -14.32
C VAL A 75 2.52 5.60 -15.00
N THR A 76 3.48 6.49 -15.20
CA THR A 76 4.75 6.14 -15.83
C THR A 76 5.67 5.42 -14.84
N ARG A 77 6.22 4.29 -15.26
CA ARG A 77 7.32 3.63 -14.53
C ARG A 77 8.56 4.50 -14.58
N LEU A 78 9.11 4.83 -13.42
CA LEU A 78 10.33 5.62 -13.30
C LEU A 78 11.56 4.73 -13.49
N ALA A 79 12.46 5.16 -14.37
CA ALA A 79 13.66 4.40 -14.71
C ALA A 79 14.61 4.21 -13.52
N ASP A 80 14.62 5.15 -12.57
CA ASP A 80 15.48 5.12 -11.39
C ASP A 80 14.84 4.49 -10.15
N TYR A 81 13.65 3.90 -10.26
CA TYR A 81 12.97 3.14 -9.22
C TYR A 81 12.93 1.65 -9.64
N PRO A 82 13.95 0.86 -9.28
CA PRO A 82 14.12 -0.50 -9.80
C PRO A 82 13.04 -1.47 -9.33
N ILE A 83 12.41 -1.20 -8.20
CA ILE A 83 11.46 -2.11 -7.55
C ILE A 83 10.02 -1.62 -7.79
N LEU A 84 9.16 -2.54 -8.20
CA LEU A 84 7.75 -2.31 -8.47
C LEU A 84 6.89 -3.33 -7.70
N VAL A 85 5.95 -2.81 -6.90
CA VAL A 85 4.84 -3.56 -6.33
C VAL A 85 3.57 -3.02 -6.96
N ALA A 86 2.81 -3.88 -7.62
CA ALA A 86 1.55 -3.48 -8.24
C ALA A 86 0.51 -4.57 -8.08
N GLY A 87 -0.75 -4.19 -8.13
CA GLY A 87 -1.87 -5.11 -7.98
C GLY A 87 -3.21 -4.43 -8.11
N PHE A 88 -4.25 -5.23 -8.01
CA PHE A 88 -5.63 -4.78 -7.97
C PHE A 88 -6.35 -5.44 -6.80
N THR A 89 -7.54 -4.94 -6.47
CA THR A 89 -8.36 -5.50 -5.40
C THR A 89 -9.68 -6.03 -5.92
N THR A 90 -10.28 -6.93 -5.15
CA THR A 90 -11.70 -7.28 -5.26
C THR A 90 -12.33 -7.24 -3.87
N LEU A 91 -13.63 -6.98 -3.80
CA LEU A 91 -14.40 -7.24 -2.58
C LEU A 91 -14.53 -8.76 -2.37
N ARG A 92 -14.95 -9.17 -1.16
CA ARG A 92 -15.14 -10.58 -0.80
C ARG A 92 -16.06 -11.35 -1.75
N ASP A 93 -17.11 -10.70 -2.25
CA ASP A 93 -18.08 -11.29 -3.19
C ASP A 93 -17.57 -11.34 -4.64
N GLY A 94 -16.32 -10.94 -4.88
CA GLY A 94 -15.70 -10.89 -6.20
C GLY A 94 -15.99 -9.61 -6.98
N THR A 95 -16.72 -8.66 -6.40
CA THR A 95 -16.96 -7.35 -7.03
C THR A 95 -15.63 -6.62 -7.20
N ASP A 96 -15.41 -6.08 -8.40
CA ASP A 96 -14.24 -5.26 -8.71
C ASP A 96 -14.52 -3.79 -8.30
N PRO A 97 -13.89 -3.26 -7.23
CA PRO A 97 -14.06 -1.88 -6.80
C PRO A 97 -13.36 -0.89 -7.74
N LYS A 98 -12.71 -1.36 -8.80
CA LYS A 98 -11.95 -0.57 -9.78
C LYS A 98 -10.82 0.22 -9.13
N MET A 99 -10.09 -0.43 -8.22
CA MET A 99 -8.97 0.11 -7.49
C MET A 99 -7.68 -0.63 -7.83
N LEU A 100 -6.67 0.13 -8.26
CA LEU A 100 -5.33 -0.37 -8.58
C LEU A 100 -4.29 0.28 -7.67
N ALA A 101 -3.32 -0.51 -7.23
CA ALA A 101 -2.14 -0.04 -6.51
C ALA A 101 -0.91 -0.15 -7.42
N TYR A 102 -0.06 0.89 -7.42
CA TYR A 102 1.19 0.92 -8.17
C TYR A 102 2.25 1.65 -7.36
N HIS A 103 3.21 0.92 -6.81
CA HIS A 103 4.18 1.42 -5.85
C HIS A 103 5.59 1.19 -6.37
N GLN A 104 6.38 2.26 -6.45
CA GLN A 104 7.72 2.25 -6.99
C GLN A 104 8.70 2.59 -5.88
N TYR A 105 9.76 1.80 -5.72
CA TYR A 105 10.77 1.99 -4.69
C TYR A 105 12.16 2.21 -5.29
N LYS A 106 12.91 3.10 -4.66
CA LYS A 106 14.31 3.42 -4.98
C LYS A 106 15.15 3.32 -3.70
N PRO A 107 15.91 2.23 -3.51
CA PRO A 107 16.91 2.16 -2.45
C PRO A 107 17.95 3.29 -2.58
N MET A 108 18.48 3.74 -1.45
CA MET A 108 19.54 4.73 -1.32
C MET A 108 20.56 4.25 -0.28
N ASP A 109 21.75 4.85 -0.25
CA ASP A 109 22.81 4.48 0.71
C ASP A 109 22.39 4.65 2.17
N ASP A 110 21.54 5.64 2.47
CA ASP A 110 21.06 5.96 3.82
C ASP A 110 19.55 5.79 4.00
N GLY A 111 18.88 5.07 3.08
CA GLY A 111 17.48 4.72 3.21
C GLY A 111 16.79 4.35 1.90
N TYR A 112 15.59 4.87 1.65
CA TYR A 112 14.86 4.63 0.40
C TYR A 112 13.85 5.73 0.08
N LYS A 113 13.55 5.90 -1.21
CA LYS A 113 12.41 6.69 -1.67
C LYS A 113 11.31 5.76 -2.12
N VAL A 114 10.08 6.17 -1.90
CA VAL A 114 8.90 5.46 -2.39
C VAL A 114 7.92 6.45 -3.01
N LYS A 115 7.35 6.04 -4.14
CA LYS A 115 6.20 6.67 -4.77
C LYS A 115 5.04 5.68 -4.78
N LEU A 116 4.01 6.00 -4.02
CA LEU A 116 2.81 5.19 -3.89
C LEU A 116 1.74 5.81 -4.76
N CYS A 117 1.12 5.00 -5.62
CA CYS A 117 -0.05 5.41 -6.38
C CYS A 117 -1.23 4.49 -6.04
N CYS A 118 -2.37 5.10 -5.76
CA CYS A 118 -3.68 4.44 -5.81
C CYS A 118 -4.49 5.06 -6.95
N ILE A 119 -5.06 4.21 -7.80
CA ILE A 119 -5.77 4.63 -9.00
C ILE A 119 -7.20 4.13 -8.87
N MET A 120 -8.14 5.07 -8.91
CA MET A 120 -9.58 4.81 -8.77
C MET A 120 -10.38 5.43 -9.91
N LEU A 121 -11.69 5.19 -9.94
CA LEU A 121 -12.58 5.76 -10.97
C LEU A 121 -12.56 7.29 -10.97
N THR A 122 -12.84 7.88 -12.15
CA THR A 122 -12.90 9.34 -12.32
C THR A 122 -13.91 10.01 -11.37
N ASN A 123 -14.95 9.29 -10.96
CA ASN A 123 -16.02 9.81 -10.11
C ASN A 123 -15.85 9.45 -8.63
N THR A 124 -14.72 8.87 -8.22
CA THR A 124 -14.43 8.64 -6.81
C THR A 124 -14.47 9.98 -6.05
N PRO A 125 -15.17 10.08 -4.91
CA PRO A 125 -15.16 11.29 -4.08
C PRO A 125 -13.73 11.76 -3.78
N LYS A 126 -13.50 13.07 -3.89
CA LYS A 126 -12.18 13.67 -3.70
C LYS A 126 -11.64 13.40 -2.30
N GLU A 127 -12.52 13.37 -1.31
CA GLU A 127 -12.24 13.09 0.08
C GLU A 127 -11.69 11.68 0.28
N ILE A 128 -12.21 10.68 -0.44
CA ILE A 128 -11.66 9.31 -0.43
C ILE A 128 -10.25 9.34 -0.99
N MET A 129 -10.02 10.04 -2.11
CA MET A 129 -8.69 10.10 -2.68
C MET A 129 -7.69 10.85 -1.80
N ASP A 130 -8.07 11.99 -1.25
CA ASP A 130 -7.19 12.76 -0.38
C ASP A 130 -6.89 12.01 0.93
N ALA A 131 -7.88 11.34 1.52
CA ALA A 131 -7.69 10.51 2.71
C ALA A 131 -6.77 9.31 2.41
N HIS A 132 -6.93 8.64 1.27
CA HIS A 132 -6.13 7.47 0.96
C HIS A 132 -4.65 7.81 0.66
N LYS A 133 -4.34 9.03 0.20
CA LYS A 133 -2.94 9.52 0.16
C LYS A 133 -2.32 9.59 1.56
N VAL A 134 -3.09 10.12 2.52
CA VAL A 134 -2.64 10.21 3.92
C VAL A 134 -2.49 8.82 4.53
N HIS A 135 -3.45 7.92 4.27
CA HIS A 135 -3.40 6.52 4.66
C HIS A 135 -2.09 5.86 4.20
N MET A 136 -1.77 5.93 2.90
CA MET A 136 -0.54 5.36 2.35
C MET A 136 0.73 5.98 3.00
N ALA A 137 0.72 7.27 3.32
CA ALA A 137 1.84 7.92 4.01
C ALA A 137 2.02 7.37 5.44
N ILE A 138 0.93 7.17 6.16
CA ILE A 138 0.92 6.63 7.53
C ILE A 138 1.47 5.20 7.54
N GLU A 139 1.01 4.35 6.61
CA GLU A 139 1.45 2.95 6.51
C GLU A 139 2.97 2.84 6.34
N ILE A 140 3.55 3.58 5.38
CA ILE A 140 5.00 3.57 5.15
C ILE A 140 5.75 4.11 6.37
N TRP A 141 5.26 5.20 6.98
CA TRP A 141 5.90 5.80 8.14
C TRP A 141 5.91 4.87 9.36
N GLN A 142 4.79 4.22 9.67
CA GLN A 142 4.72 3.27 10.78
C GLN A 142 5.52 2.01 10.48
N GLY A 143 5.49 1.51 9.24
CA GLY A 143 6.33 0.39 8.83
C GLY A 143 7.82 0.69 9.02
N ALA A 144 8.27 1.91 8.69
CA ALA A 144 9.64 2.35 8.94
C ALA A 144 9.97 2.40 10.44
N LYS A 145 9.04 2.84 11.30
CA LYS A 145 9.23 2.81 12.75
C LYS A 145 9.30 1.39 13.32
N ILE A 146 8.47 0.47 12.82
CA ILE A 146 8.51 -0.94 13.20
C ILE A 146 9.85 -1.55 12.79
N ALA A 147 10.34 -1.24 11.58
CA ALA A 147 11.65 -1.67 11.12
C ALA A 147 12.78 -1.13 12.02
N ALA A 148 12.75 0.16 12.35
CA ALA A 148 13.74 0.78 13.22
C ALA A 148 13.78 0.19 14.63
N ALA A 149 12.63 -0.23 15.17
CA ALA A 149 12.56 -0.87 16.49
C ALA A 149 13.07 -2.32 16.50
N ALA A 150 13.33 -2.92 15.33
CA ALA A 150 13.82 -4.28 15.17
C ALA A 150 15.33 -4.37 14.89
N LEU A 151 16.02 -3.21 14.81
CA LEU A 151 17.47 -3.10 14.73
C LEU A 151 18.12 -3.19 16.12
#